data_AF-A0A2Y9MWG6-F1
#
_entry.id   AF-A0A2Y9MWG6-F1
#
_cell.length_a   1.000
_cell.length_b   1.000
_cell.length_c   1.000
_cell.angle_alpha   90.00
_cell.angle_beta   90.00
_cell.angle_gamma   90.00
#
_symmetry.space_group_name_H-M   'P 1'
#
loop_
_entity.id
_entity.type
_entity.pdbx_description
1 polymer ?
#
loop_
_entity_poly.entity_id
_entity_poly.type
_entity_poly.pdbx_seq_one_letter_code
_entity_poly.pdbx_strand_id
1 'polypeptide(L)'
;MCYASGLADFMKLRINQMELKNIINGAQEKCVLPPMDGYPHCEGKIKWMKDMWRSDPCYAEYGVDGSTCSFFIYLSEVENWCPHLPWRAKNPYEEADRNSLAEIRTDFNILYSMMKKHEEFRWMRLRIRRMADAWIQAIKSLAEKQNLEKRKRKKVLVHLGLLTKESGFKIAETAFSGGPLGELVQWSDLITSLYLLGHDIRISASLAELKEIMKKVVGNRSGCPTVGDRIVELIYIDIVGLAQFKKTLGPSWVHYQCMLRVLDSFGTEPEFNHANYAQLKGHKTPWGKWNLNPQQFYTMFPHTPDNSFLGFVVEQHLNSSDIHHINEIKRQNQSLVYGKVDSFWKNKKLYLDIIHTYMEVHATVYGSSTKNIPSYVKNHGILSGRDLQFLLRETKLFVGLGFPYEGPAPLEAIANGCAFLNPKFSPPKSSKNTDFFIGKPTLRELTSQHPYAEVFIGQPHVWTVDLDNQEGVEDAVKAILSQKIEPYMPYEFTCEGMLQRINAFIEKQDFCHGQVMWPPLSALQVKLAEPGQSCKQVCQEKQLICEPSFFQHLNKDKDLLKYEVTCQSSEMAKDILVPSFDPKSKHCVFQGDLLLFSCAGAHPRHRRICPCRDFIKGQVALCKDCL
;
A
#
# COMPACT_ATOMS: atom_id res chain seq x y z
N MET A 1 -35.46 11.19 -23.87
CA MET A 1 -35.30 10.05 -22.94
C MET A 1 -34.54 10.40 -21.64
N CYS A 2 -34.33 11.67 -21.29
CA CYS A 2 -33.58 12.08 -20.08
C CYS A 2 -34.43 12.30 -18.81
N TYR A 3 -35.75 12.07 -18.85
CA TYR A 3 -36.64 12.25 -17.68
C TYR A 3 -37.01 10.94 -16.97
N ALA A 4 -36.71 9.77 -17.55
CA ALA A 4 -37.11 8.47 -17.00
C ALA A 4 -36.08 7.89 -15.99
N SER A 5 -34.79 8.24 -16.09
CA SER A 5 -33.75 7.73 -15.18
C SER A 5 -33.79 8.39 -13.79
N GLY A 6 -34.08 9.69 -13.71
CA GLY A 6 -34.17 10.41 -12.43
C GLY A 6 -35.37 9.98 -11.56
N LEU A 7 -36.46 9.52 -12.18
CA LEU A 7 -37.65 9.02 -11.49
C LEU A 7 -37.43 7.61 -10.91
N ALA A 8 -36.68 6.76 -11.62
CA ALA A 8 -36.31 5.42 -11.16
C ALA A 8 -35.35 5.46 -9.96
N ASP A 9 -34.37 6.38 -9.98
CA ASP A 9 -33.45 6.60 -8.87
C ASP A 9 -34.15 7.21 -7.65
N PHE A 10 -35.09 8.15 -7.85
CA PHE A 10 -35.90 8.74 -6.78
C PHE A 10 -36.86 7.71 -6.14
N MET A 11 -37.42 6.79 -6.95
CA MET A 11 -38.23 5.68 -6.46
C MET A 11 -37.41 4.66 -5.66
N LYS A 12 -36.21 4.27 -6.12
CA LYS A 12 -35.31 3.37 -5.37
C LYS A 12 -34.87 3.98 -4.02
N LEU A 13 -34.62 5.29 -3.99
CA LEU A 13 -34.30 6.05 -2.77
C LEU A 13 -35.43 5.98 -1.73
N ARG A 14 -36.68 6.18 -2.16
CA ARG A 14 -37.86 6.05 -1.28
C ARG A 14 -38.08 4.61 -0.81
N ILE A 15 -37.80 3.61 -1.66
CA ILE A 15 -38.01 2.20 -1.33
C ILE A 15 -37.10 1.76 -0.17
N ASN A 16 -35.79 2.06 -0.20
CA ASN A 16 -34.88 1.67 0.89
C ASN A 16 -35.17 2.42 2.21
N GLN A 17 -35.56 3.70 2.15
CA GLN A 17 -35.95 4.48 3.34
C GLN A 17 -37.28 3.99 3.94
N MET A 18 -38.25 3.63 3.10
CA MET A 18 -39.50 3.02 3.56
C MET A 18 -39.25 1.64 4.19
N GLU A 19 -38.34 0.84 3.64
CA GLU A 19 -38.01 -0.48 4.16
C GLU A 19 -37.36 -0.41 5.55
N LEU A 20 -36.43 0.52 5.79
CA LEU A 20 -35.82 0.72 7.11
C LEU A 20 -36.83 1.27 8.14
N LYS A 21 -37.69 2.21 7.73
CA LYS A 21 -38.79 2.71 8.58
C LYS A 21 -39.79 1.60 8.94
N ASN A 22 -40.10 0.70 8.01
CA ASN A 22 -40.97 -0.44 8.27
C ASN A 22 -40.35 -1.42 9.29
N ILE A 23 -39.02 -1.58 9.27
CA ILE A 23 -38.30 -2.43 10.22
C ILE A 23 -38.30 -1.83 11.62
N ILE A 24 -38.01 -0.54 11.74
CA ILE A 24 -37.99 0.14 13.05
C ILE A 24 -39.40 0.17 13.65
N ASN A 25 -40.43 0.36 12.81
CA ASN A 25 -41.83 0.26 13.25
C ASN A 25 -42.23 -1.17 13.66
N GLY A 26 -41.61 -2.22 13.09
CA GLY A 26 -41.87 -3.63 13.43
C GLY A 26 -41.02 -4.19 14.57
N ALA A 27 -39.95 -3.51 14.98
CA ALA A 27 -39.01 -3.96 16.01
C ALA A 27 -39.46 -3.64 17.46
N GLN A 28 -40.73 -3.26 17.66
CA GLN A 28 -41.31 -3.01 18.97
C GLN A 28 -41.63 -4.33 19.68
N GLU A 29 -40.63 -4.92 20.33
CA GLU A 29 -40.69 -5.58 21.66
C GLU A 29 -39.45 -6.46 21.87
N LYS A 30 -38.46 -5.93 22.61
CA LYS A 30 -37.19 -6.57 23.05
C LYS A 30 -36.18 -6.93 21.94
N CYS A 31 -35.38 -5.95 21.56
CA CYS A 31 -34.12 -6.11 20.84
C CYS A 31 -33.10 -6.85 21.74
N VAL A 32 -32.99 -8.17 21.63
CA VAL A 32 -31.88 -8.92 22.25
C VAL A 32 -30.65 -8.70 21.37
N LEU A 33 -29.70 -7.93 21.89
CA LEU A 33 -28.47 -7.62 21.16
C LEU A 33 -27.63 -8.90 20.97
N PRO A 34 -27.15 -9.19 19.75
CA PRO A 34 -26.25 -10.32 19.53
C PRO A 34 -24.91 -10.13 20.25
N PRO A 35 -24.11 -11.19 20.42
CA PRO A 35 -22.73 -11.06 20.87
C PRO A 35 -21.98 -10.05 19.99
N MET A 36 -21.30 -9.09 20.61
CA MET A 36 -20.59 -8.01 19.92
C MET A 36 -19.18 -8.43 19.43
N ASP A 37 -18.98 -9.73 19.23
CA ASP A 37 -17.69 -10.26 18.79
C ASP A 37 -17.35 -9.67 17.42
N GLY A 38 -16.15 -9.07 17.29
CA GLY A 38 -15.71 -8.37 16.08
C GLY A 38 -16.16 -6.92 15.95
N TYR A 39 -17.04 -6.41 16.83
CA TYR A 39 -17.55 -5.03 16.79
C TYR A 39 -17.27 -4.25 18.10
N PRO A 40 -16.00 -3.93 18.40
CA PRO A 40 -15.61 -3.32 19.68
C PRO A 40 -16.19 -1.92 19.91
N HIS A 41 -16.70 -1.25 18.88
CA HIS A 41 -17.22 0.12 18.94
C HIS A 41 -18.74 0.23 18.97
N CYS A 42 -19.45 -0.88 18.78
CA CYS A 42 -20.91 -0.89 18.71
C CYS A 42 -21.53 -0.27 19.97
N GLU A 43 -21.13 -0.73 21.16
CA GLU A 43 -21.68 -0.24 22.43
C GLU A 43 -21.43 1.26 22.64
N GLY A 44 -20.23 1.73 22.32
CA GLY A 44 -19.86 3.15 22.42
C GLY A 44 -20.66 4.02 21.46
N LYS A 45 -20.87 3.55 20.22
CA LYS A 45 -21.69 4.25 19.22
C LYS A 45 -23.17 4.27 19.58
N ILE A 46 -23.72 3.20 20.15
CA ILE A 46 -25.08 3.18 20.69
C ILE A 46 -25.22 4.22 21.81
N LYS A 47 -24.23 4.31 22.69
CA LYS A 47 -24.21 5.33 23.75
C LYS A 47 -24.15 6.74 23.17
N TRP A 48 -23.32 6.98 22.17
CA TRP A 48 -23.26 8.27 21.48
C TRP A 48 -24.59 8.64 20.81
N MET A 49 -25.24 7.68 20.13
CA MET A 49 -26.54 7.90 19.49
C MET A 49 -27.61 8.32 20.51
N LYS A 50 -27.61 7.77 21.74
CA LYS A 50 -28.55 8.20 22.79
C LYS A 50 -28.52 9.70 23.04
N ASP A 51 -27.34 10.30 22.99
CA ASP A 51 -27.12 11.71 23.30
C ASP A 51 -27.23 12.61 22.05
N MET A 52 -26.83 12.09 20.88
CA MET A 52 -26.53 12.91 19.71
C MET A 52 -27.40 12.63 18.47
N TRP A 53 -28.31 11.66 18.49
CA TRP A 53 -29.10 11.32 17.28
C TRP A 53 -29.99 12.46 16.75
N ARG A 54 -30.27 13.50 17.55
CA ARG A 54 -31.01 14.69 17.11
C ARG A 54 -30.13 15.79 16.52
N SER A 55 -28.80 15.62 16.51
CA SER A 55 -27.87 16.64 16.04
C SER A 55 -27.89 16.84 14.53
N ASP A 56 -28.33 15.82 13.78
CA ASP A 56 -28.52 15.88 12.32
C ASP A 56 -29.91 15.31 11.97
N PRO A 57 -30.77 16.04 11.24
CA PRO A 57 -32.08 15.55 10.81
C PRO A 57 -32.03 14.21 10.07
N CYS A 58 -30.89 13.89 9.44
CA CYS A 58 -30.74 12.68 8.65
C CYS A 58 -30.99 11.39 9.43
N TYR A 59 -30.66 11.33 10.74
CA TYR A 59 -30.93 10.13 11.55
C TYR A 59 -32.43 9.82 11.62
N ALA A 60 -33.26 10.86 11.80
CA ALA A 60 -34.72 10.72 11.80
C ALA A 60 -35.26 10.36 10.40
N GLU A 61 -34.61 10.81 9.33
CA GLU A 61 -34.94 10.42 7.96
C GLU A 61 -34.72 8.92 7.72
N TYR A 62 -33.70 8.32 8.34
CA TYR A 62 -33.46 6.87 8.38
C TYR A 62 -34.35 6.12 9.36
N GLY A 63 -35.30 6.80 10.02
CA GLY A 63 -36.27 6.18 10.93
C GLY A 63 -35.77 5.99 12.35
N VAL A 64 -34.62 6.56 12.73
CA VAL A 64 -34.19 6.58 14.14
C VAL A 64 -35.22 7.35 14.96
N ASP A 65 -35.80 6.67 15.96
CA ASP A 65 -36.92 7.15 16.77
C ASP A 65 -36.54 7.48 18.23
N GLY A 66 -35.27 7.27 18.60
CA GLY A 66 -34.76 7.46 19.95
C GLY A 66 -34.70 6.19 20.80
N SER A 67 -35.22 5.06 20.31
CA SER A 67 -35.09 3.75 20.98
C SER A 67 -33.69 3.15 20.80
N THR A 68 -33.26 2.34 21.76
CA THR A 68 -31.95 1.65 21.65
C THR A 68 -31.90 0.68 20.46
N CYS A 69 -33.05 0.10 20.07
CA CYS A 69 -33.11 -0.79 18.91
C CYS A 69 -33.01 -0.03 17.59
N SER A 70 -33.62 1.16 17.46
CA SER A 70 -33.45 1.97 16.25
C SER A 70 -32.03 2.51 16.12
N PHE A 71 -31.35 2.82 17.23
CA PHE A 71 -29.91 3.11 17.21
C PHE A 71 -29.11 1.91 16.72
N PHE A 72 -29.39 0.71 17.24
CA PHE A 72 -28.71 -0.51 16.82
C PHE A 72 -28.92 -0.80 15.33
N ILE A 73 -30.18 -0.75 14.86
CA ILE A 73 -30.54 -0.98 13.46
C ILE A 73 -29.85 0.04 12.55
N TYR A 74 -29.81 1.31 12.92
CA TYR A 74 -29.08 2.32 12.16
C TYR A 74 -27.58 2.03 12.13
N LEU A 75 -27.00 1.72 13.31
CA LEU A 75 -25.58 1.43 13.43
C LEU A 75 -25.19 0.08 12.82
N SER A 76 -26.10 -0.87 12.61
CA SER A 76 -25.83 -2.13 11.93
C SER A 76 -26.08 -2.02 10.42
N GLU A 77 -27.26 -1.54 10.02
CA GLU A 77 -27.72 -1.57 8.64
C GLU A 77 -27.25 -0.38 7.81
N VAL A 78 -26.95 0.76 8.44
CA VAL A 78 -26.55 2.00 7.73
C VAL A 78 -25.07 2.29 7.91
N GLU A 79 -24.59 2.41 9.15
CA GLU A 79 -23.18 2.76 9.42
C GLU A 79 -22.27 1.56 9.67
N ASN A 80 -22.84 0.39 9.97
CA ASN A 80 -22.13 -0.88 10.15
C ASN A 80 -21.04 -0.84 11.25
N TRP A 81 -21.32 -0.12 12.34
CA TRP A 81 -20.59 -0.17 13.61
C TRP A 81 -21.05 -1.32 14.51
N CYS A 82 -22.17 -1.96 14.20
CA CYS A 82 -22.79 -3.03 14.99
C CYS A 82 -23.07 -4.28 14.14
N PRO A 83 -23.12 -5.49 14.75
CA PRO A 83 -23.45 -6.72 14.03
C PRO A 83 -24.81 -6.65 13.34
N HIS A 84 -24.90 -7.21 12.12
CA HIS A 84 -26.19 -7.34 11.43
C HIS A 84 -27.15 -8.28 12.16
N LEU A 85 -28.45 -7.96 12.11
CA LEU A 85 -29.48 -8.78 12.75
C LEU A 85 -29.73 -10.07 11.94
N PRO A 86 -29.85 -11.24 12.61
CA PRO A 86 -29.92 -12.55 11.96
C PRO A 86 -31.16 -12.75 11.06
N TRP A 87 -32.26 -12.04 11.31
CA TRP A 87 -33.49 -12.11 10.50
C TRP A 87 -33.35 -11.52 9.09
N ARG A 88 -32.21 -10.89 8.78
CA ARG A 88 -31.84 -10.35 7.48
C ARG A 88 -30.69 -11.12 6.81
N ALA A 89 -30.37 -12.34 7.25
CA ALA A 89 -29.47 -13.21 6.50
C ALA A 89 -29.88 -13.19 5.03
N LYS A 90 -29.01 -12.60 4.19
CA LYS A 90 -29.30 -12.22 2.81
C LYS A 90 -29.95 -13.39 2.10
N ASN A 91 -31.06 -13.16 1.41
CA ASN A 91 -31.67 -14.21 0.58
C ASN A 91 -30.59 -14.70 -0.41
N PRO A 92 -30.19 -15.98 -0.39
CA PRO A 92 -29.08 -16.48 -1.22
C PRO A 92 -29.32 -16.34 -2.74
N TYR A 93 -30.56 -16.01 -3.12
CA TYR A 93 -31.08 -15.94 -4.48
C TYR A 93 -31.32 -14.52 -5.01
N GLU A 94 -30.88 -13.45 -4.32
CA GLU A 94 -30.79 -12.15 -5.01
C GLU A 94 -29.65 -12.22 -6.03
N GLU A 95 -30.01 -12.61 -7.27
CA GLU A 95 -29.13 -12.52 -8.42
C GLU A 95 -28.64 -11.08 -8.55
N ALA A 96 -27.36 -10.85 -8.26
CA ALA A 96 -26.71 -9.61 -8.63
C ALA A 96 -26.95 -9.39 -10.12
N ASP A 97 -27.50 -8.23 -10.49
CA ASP A 97 -27.72 -7.84 -11.89
C ASP A 97 -26.48 -8.20 -12.71
N ARG A 98 -26.59 -9.10 -13.69
CA ARG A 98 -25.46 -9.63 -14.48
C ARG A 98 -24.59 -8.50 -15.05
N ASN A 99 -25.19 -7.35 -15.34
CA ASN A 99 -24.50 -6.16 -15.85
C ASN A 99 -23.56 -5.48 -14.82
N SER A 100 -23.60 -5.86 -13.55
CA SER A 100 -22.81 -5.30 -12.45
C SER A 100 -21.53 -6.08 -12.13
N LEU A 101 -21.31 -7.23 -12.78
CA LEU A 101 -20.15 -8.08 -12.53
C LEU A 101 -18.91 -7.63 -13.31
N ALA A 102 -17.73 -7.88 -12.72
CA ALA A 102 -16.44 -7.58 -13.31
C ALA A 102 -15.93 -8.78 -14.13
N GLU A 103 -15.78 -8.59 -15.44
CA GLU A 103 -15.18 -9.56 -16.34
C GLU A 103 -13.71 -9.23 -16.59
N ILE A 104 -12.84 -10.23 -16.55
CA ILE A 104 -11.42 -10.01 -16.83
C ILE A 104 -11.23 -9.52 -18.26
N ARG A 105 -10.26 -8.62 -18.46
CA ARG A 105 -9.90 -8.11 -19.79
C ARG A 105 -8.61 -8.76 -20.27
N THR A 106 -8.56 -9.12 -21.55
CA THR A 106 -7.38 -9.69 -22.21
C THR A 106 -6.96 -8.92 -23.46
N ASP A 107 -7.48 -7.71 -23.64
CA ASP A 107 -7.14 -6.78 -24.72
C ASP A 107 -6.89 -5.38 -24.14
N PHE A 108 -5.90 -4.66 -24.65
CA PHE A 108 -5.49 -3.35 -24.12
C PHE A 108 -5.97 -2.14 -24.93
N ASN A 109 -6.73 -2.31 -26.02
CA ASN A 109 -7.08 -1.20 -26.91
C ASN A 109 -7.86 -0.09 -26.18
N ILE A 110 -8.78 -0.47 -25.29
CA ILE A 110 -9.54 0.49 -24.48
C ILE A 110 -8.60 1.26 -23.54
N LEU A 111 -7.69 0.55 -22.86
CA LEU A 111 -6.70 1.20 -21.97
C LEU A 111 -5.80 2.17 -22.73
N TYR A 112 -5.27 1.77 -23.88
CA TYR A 112 -4.45 2.65 -24.71
C TYR A 112 -5.22 3.87 -25.19
N SER A 113 -6.50 3.72 -25.55
CA SER A 113 -7.37 4.85 -25.93
C SER A 113 -7.56 5.84 -24.77
N MET A 114 -7.78 5.35 -23.55
CA MET A 114 -7.88 6.20 -22.36
C MET A 114 -6.58 6.97 -22.10
N MET A 115 -5.43 6.29 -22.16
CA MET A 115 -4.12 6.89 -21.86
C MET A 115 -3.56 7.76 -23.00
N LYS A 116 -4.06 7.65 -24.24
CA LYS A 116 -3.63 8.50 -25.37
C LYS A 116 -4.08 9.97 -25.23
N LYS A 117 -5.02 10.25 -24.32
CA LYS A 117 -5.56 11.61 -24.09
C LYS A 117 -4.55 12.59 -23.50
N HIS A 118 -3.52 12.08 -22.82
CA HIS A 118 -2.48 12.87 -22.16
C HIS A 118 -1.10 12.39 -22.63
N GLU A 119 -0.24 13.33 -23.00
CA GLU A 119 1.13 13.03 -23.45
C GLU A 119 2.00 12.53 -22.30
N GLU A 120 1.69 12.97 -21.08
CA GLU A 120 2.32 12.59 -19.83
C GLU A 120 2.29 11.07 -19.59
N PHE A 121 1.30 10.37 -20.16
CA PHE A 121 1.18 8.91 -20.08
C PHE A 121 1.99 8.14 -21.12
N ARG A 122 2.72 8.82 -22.03
CA ARG A 122 3.48 8.16 -23.09
C ARG A 122 4.46 7.12 -22.55
N TRP A 123 5.20 7.44 -21.49
CA TRP A 123 6.15 6.53 -20.88
C TRP A 123 5.48 5.26 -20.34
N MET A 124 4.37 5.42 -19.60
CA MET A 124 3.59 4.31 -19.04
C MET A 124 2.99 3.44 -20.15
N ARG A 125 2.45 4.04 -21.22
CA ARG A 125 1.93 3.30 -22.39
C ARG A 125 3.01 2.43 -23.04
N LEU A 126 4.23 2.94 -23.18
CA LEU A 126 5.34 2.17 -23.74
C LEU A 126 5.73 0.99 -22.84
N ARG A 127 5.71 1.17 -21.51
CA ARG A 127 5.93 0.09 -20.54
C ARG A 127 4.84 -0.98 -20.64
N ILE A 128 3.57 -0.59 -20.56
CA ILE A 128 2.43 -1.52 -20.66
C ILE A 128 2.50 -2.33 -21.96
N ARG A 129 2.84 -1.67 -23.08
CA ARG A 129 2.99 -2.34 -24.37
C ARG A 129 4.10 -3.38 -24.40
N ARG A 130 5.22 -3.16 -23.72
CA ARG A 130 6.31 -4.16 -23.62
C ARG A 130 5.92 -5.35 -22.75
N MET A 131 5.08 -5.12 -21.73
CA MET A 131 4.67 -6.14 -20.77
C MET A 131 3.30 -6.78 -21.07
N ALA A 132 2.66 -6.42 -22.18
CA ALA A 132 1.27 -6.76 -22.46
C ALA A 132 1.02 -8.28 -22.44
N ASP A 133 1.89 -9.07 -23.08
CA ASP A 133 1.74 -10.53 -23.13
C ASP A 133 1.90 -11.16 -21.74
N ALA A 134 2.88 -10.71 -20.95
CA ALA A 134 3.09 -11.19 -19.59
C ALA A 134 1.88 -10.88 -18.69
N TRP A 135 1.29 -9.69 -18.83
CA TRP A 135 0.07 -9.30 -18.12
C TRP A 135 -1.15 -10.15 -18.52
N ILE A 136 -1.33 -10.41 -19.82
CA ILE A 136 -2.45 -11.23 -20.32
C ILE A 136 -2.29 -12.69 -19.87
N GLN A 137 -1.08 -13.23 -19.92
CA GLN A 137 -0.80 -14.57 -19.40
C GLN A 137 -1.08 -14.66 -17.89
N ALA A 138 -0.65 -13.66 -17.14
CA ALA A 138 -0.84 -13.61 -15.69
C ALA A 138 -2.32 -13.54 -15.28
N ILE A 139 -3.15 -12.72 -15.93
CA ILE A 139 -4.58 -12.65 -15.57
C ILE A 139 -5.32 -13.95 -15.92
N LYS A 140 -4.96 -14.61 -17.03
CA LYS A 140 -5.51 -15.92 -17.39
C LYS A 140 -5.10 -17.00 -16.37
N SER A 141 -3.81 -17.08 -16.07
CA SER A 141 -3.26 -18.01 -15.07
C SER A 141 -3.89 -17.78 -13.69
N LEU A 142 -4.08 -16.52 -13.28
CA LEU A 142 -4.75 -16.22 -12.01
C LEU A 142 -6.21 -16.67 -12.02
N ALA A 143 -6.95 -16.46 -13.11
CA ALA A 143 -8.34 -16.90 -13.25
C ALA A 143 -8.50 -18.43 -13.25
N GLU A 144 -7.48 -19.17 -13.68
CA GLU A 144 -7.45 -20.64 -13.58
C GLU A 144 -7.15 -21.10 -12.14
N LYS A 145 -6.28 -20.39 -11.41
CA LYS A 145 -5.86 -20.75 -10.05
C LYS A 145 -6.82 -20.27 -8.95
N GLN A 146 -7.54 -19.18 -9.19
CA GLN A 146 -8.43 -18.53 -8.22
C GLN A 146 -9.77 -18.18 -8.85
N ASN A 147 -10.83 -18.33 -8.05
CA ASN A 147 -12.17 -17.97 -8.52
C ASN A 147 -12.32 -16.44 -8.60
N LEU A 148 -12.25 -15.92 -9.83
CA LEU A 148 -12.46 -14.50 -10.13
C LEU A 148 -13.91 -14.21 -10.58
N GLU A 149 -14.84 -15.15 -10.44
CA GLU A 149 -16.25 -14.97 -10.76
C GLU A 149 -16.98 -14.16 -9.67
N LYS A 150 -18.14 -13.60 -10.02
CA LYS A 150 -19.06 -12.90 -9.10
C LYS A 150 -18.49 -11.64 -8.40
N ARG A 151 -17.30 -11.17 -8.79
CA ARG A 151 -16.76 -9.89 -8.33
C ARG A 151 -17.59 -8.73 -8.89
N LYS A 152 -17.79 -7.68 -8.08
CA LYS A 152 -18.54 -6.49 -8.52
C LYS A 152 -17.64 -5.54 -9.30
N ARG A 153 -18.12 -5.05 -10.45
CA ARG A 153 -17.42 -4.04 -11.24
C ARG A 153 -17.50 -2.68 -10.56
N LYS A 154 -16.47 -2.35 -9.80
CA LYS A 154 -16.34 -1.03 -9.16
C LYS A 154 -16.07 0.10 -10.14
N LYS A 155 -16.64 1.27 -9.87
CA LYS A 155 -16.26 2.56 -10.48
C LYS A 155 -15.06 3.15 -9.73
N VAL A 156 -13.91 3.21 -10.38
CA VAL A 156 -12.61 3.56 -9.76
C VAL A 156 -12.08 4.88 -10.33
N LEU A 157 -11.84 5.86 -9.46
CA LEU A 157 -11.10 7.07 -9.80
C LEU A 157 -9.61 6.83 -9.58
N VAL A 158 -8.81 7.19 -10.57
CA VAL A 158 -7.34 7.17 -10.49
C VAL A 158 -6.87 8.59 -10.77
N HIS A 159 -6.41 9.30 -9.75
CA HIS A 159 -5.96 10.68 -9.87
C HIS A 159 -4.45 10.80 -9.61
N LEU A 160 -3.70 11.12 -10.66
CA LEU A 160 -2.23 11.20 -10.64
C LEU A 160 -1.79 12.64 -10.37
N GLY A 161 -1.79 13.05 -9.10
CA GLY A 161 -1.39 14.39 -8.66
C GLY A 161 0.02 14.77 -9.12
N LEU A 162 0.96 13.81 -9.14
CA LEU A 162 2.34 13.99 -9.62
C LEU A 162 2.46 14.41 -11.09
N LEU A 163 1.42 14.17 -11.92
CA LEU A 163 1.39 14.52 -13.34
C LEU A 163 0.64 15.83 -13.62
N THR A 164 -0.02 16.40 -12.62
CA THR A 164 -0.75 17.67 -12.79
C THR A 164 0.22 18.81 -13.03
N LYS A 165 -0.17 19.76 -13.89
CA LYS A 165 0.61 20.99 -14.13
C LYS A 165 0.76 21.82 -12.84
N GLU A 166 -0.28 21.80 -12.01
CA GLU A 166 -0.35 22.51 -10.73
C GLU A 166 0.62 21.96 -9.68
N SER A 167 1.08 20.71 -9.82
CA SER A 167 2.09 20.14 -8.93
C SER A 167 3.50 20.70 -9.17
N GLY A 168 3.80 21.12 -10.40
CA GLY A 168 5.12 21.62 -10.79
C GLY A 168 6.25 20.57 -10.78
N PHE A 169 5.97 19.28 -10.58
CA PHE A 169 7.02 18.26 -10.46
C PHE A 169 7.75 17.91 -11.75
N LYS A 170 7.15 18.17 -12.93
CA LYS A 170 7.75 17.94 -14.25
C LYS A 170 8.32 16.51 -14.46
N ILE A 171 7.72 15.51 -13.79
CA ILE A 171 8.15 14.11 -13.88
C ILE A 171 7.98 13.58 -15.31
N ALA A 172 6.87 13.93 -15.98
CA ALA A 172 6.65 13.55 -17.38
C ALA A 172 7.73 14.11 -18.33
N GLU A 173 8.23 15.32 -18.09
CA GLU A 173 9.26 15.97 -18.93
C GLU A 173 10.62 15.27 -18.83
N THR A 174 10.93 14.70 -17.65
CA THR A 174 12.22 14.07 -17.36
C THR A 174 12.21 12.55 -17.48
N ALA A 175 11.07 11.94 -17.82
CA ALA A 175 10.88 10.49 -17.87
C ALA A 175 11.81 9.79 -18.90
N PHE A 176 12.22 10.49 -19.95
CA PHE A 176 13.12 9.97 -20.99
C PHE A 176 14.57 10.46 -20.85
N SER A 177 14.89 11.27 -19.83
CA SER A 177 16.20 11.89 -19.61
C SER A 177 16.80 11.57 -18.24
N GLY A 178 16.38 10.45 -17.62
CA GLY A 178 16.96 9.97 -16.37
C GLY A 178 16.33 10.51 -15.08
N GLY A 179 15.13 11.10 -15.17
CA GLY A 179 14.34 11.51 -14.01
C GLY A 179 13.82 10.35 -13.14
N PRO A 180 13.14 10.65 -12.02
CA PRO A 180 12.55 9.63 -11.16
C PRO A 180 11.41 8.89 -11.89
N LEU A 181 11.50 7.56 -11.93
CA LEU A 181 10.54 6.70 -12.65
C LEU A 181 9.80 5.71 -11.73
N GLY A 182 10.20 5.59 -10.47
CA GLY A 182 9.63 4.57 -9.55
C GLY A 182 8.13 4.74 -9.37
N GLU A 183 7.66 5.97 -9.16
CA GLU A 183 6.24 6.28 -9.02
C GLU A 183 5.46 5.99 -10.32
N LEU A 184 6.03 6.29 -11.50
CA LEU A 184 5.40 5.99 -12.79
C LEU A 184 5.30 4.49 -13.06
N VAL A 185 6.28 3.70 -12.63
CA VAL A 185 6.24 2.23 -12.65
C VAL A 185 5.05 1.74 -11.84
N GLN A 186 4.94 2.16 -10.58
CA GLN A 186 3.86 1.74 -9.69
C GLN A 186 2.47 2.16 -10.21
N TRP A 187 2.33 3.40 -10.69
CA TRP A 187 1.08 3.87 -11.29
C TRP A 187 0.69 3.08 -12.55
N SER A 188 1.67 2.76 -13.40
CA SER A 188 1.45 2.00 -14.64
C SER A 188 0.87 0.63 -14.32
N ASP A 189 1.47 -0.03 -13.34
CA ASP A 189 1.15 -1.42 -13.00
C ASP A 189 -0.15 -1.51 -12.20
N LEU A 190 -0.47 -0.50 -11.37
CA LEU A 190 -1.77 -0.37 -10.69
C LEU A 190 -2.91 -0.18 -11.70
N ILE A 191 -2.79 0.78 -12.62
CA ILE A 191 -3.81 1.03 -13.65
C ILE A 191 -4.03 -0.22 -14.50
N THR A 192 -2.95 -0.90 -14.88
CA THR A 192 -2.99 -2.15 -15.65
C THR A 192 -3.73 -3.24 -14.88
N SER A 193 -3.42 -3.41 -13.58
CA SER A 193 -4.07 -4.41 -12.73
C SER A 193 -5.57 -4.16 -12.60
N LEU A 194 -5.97 -2.91 -12.31
CA LEU A 194 -7.38 -2.51 -12.24
C LEU A 194 -8.12 -2.79 -13.56
N TYR A 195 -7.44 -2.56 -14.68
CA TYR A 195 -8.02 -2.71 -16.01
C TYR A 195 -8.25 -4.19 -16.34
N LEU A 196 -7.25 -5.04 -16.10
CA LEU A 196 -7.33 -6.47 -16.35
C LEU A 196 -8.34 -7.17 -15.46
N LEU A 197 -8.52 -6.70 -14.22
CA LEU A 197 -9.54 -7.21 -13.28
C LEU A 197 -10.97 -6.79 -13.65
N GLY A 198 -11.16 -5.94 -14.67
CA GLY A 198 -12.49 -5.65 -15.21
C GLY A 198 -13.18 -4.41 -14.65
N HIS A 199 -12.51 -3.61 -13.81
CA HIS A 199 -13.12 -2.42 -13.20
C HIS A 199 -13.36 -1.28 -14.20
N ASP A 200 -14.29 -0.36 -13.90
CA ASP A 200 -14.52 0.85 -14.69
C ASP A 200 -13.60 1.97 -14.18
N ILE A 201 -12.56 2.31 -14.94
CA ILE A 201 -11.50 3.22 -14.50
C ILE A 201 -11.71 4.60 -15.13
N ARG A 202 -11.69 5.63 -14.29
CA ARG A 202 -11.64 7.04 -14.70
C ARG A 202 -10.30 7.63 -14.29
N ILE A 203 -9.42 7.80 -15.27
CA ILE A 203 -8.09 8.41 -15.06
C ILE A 203 -8.22 9.93 -15.11
N SER A 204 -7.59 10.61 -14.15
CA SER A 204 -7.48 12.05 -14.07
C SER A 204 -6.02 12.45 -13.86
N ALA A 205 -5.55 13.41 -14.66
CA ALA A 205 -4.21 14.03 -14.53
C ALA A 205 -4.28 15.56 -14.47
N SER A 206 -5.46 16.11 -14.17
CA SER A 206 -5.69 17.55 -14.04
C SER A 206 -6.81 17.86 -13.03
N LEU A 207 -6.78 19.06 -12.45
CA LEU A 207 -7.86 19.52 -11.55
C LEU A 207 -9.21 19.63 -12.26
N ALA A 208 -9.21 19.95 -13.56
CA ALA A 208 -10.43 20.07 -14.34
C ALA A 208 -11.15 18.73 -14.47
N GLU A 209 -10.43 17.66 -14.81
CA GLU A 209 -10.97 16.30 -14.88
C GLU A 209 -11.40 15.80 -13.51
N LEU A 210 -10.59 16.06 -12.47
CA LEU A 210 -10.95 15.66 -11.10
C LEU A 210 -12.27 16.29 -10.68
N LYS A 211 -12.41 17.60 -10.91
CA LYS A 211 -13.64 18.33 -10.63
C LYS A 211 -14.80 17.78 -11.45
N GLU A 212 -14.58 17.48 -12.73
CA GLU A 212 -15.62 16.94 -13.63
C GLU A 212 -16.14 15.58 -13.18
N ILE A 213 -15.24 14.65 -12.84
CA ILE A 213 -15.62 13.32 -12.33
C ILE A 213 -16.42 13.45 -11.04
N MET A 214 -16.06 14.41 -10.17
CA MET A 214 -16.71 14.64 -8.89
C MET A 214 -17.87 15.66 -8.92
N LYS A 215 -18.26 16.20 -10.10
CA LYS A 215 -19.25 17.30 -10.24
C LYS A 215 -20.59 17.03 -9.58
N LYS A 216 -21.07 15.79 -9.56
CA LYS A 216 -22.36 15.41 -8.96
C LYS A 216 -22.40 15.52 -7.42
N VAL A 217 -21.26 15.78 -6.77
CA VAL A 217 -21.11 15.80 -5.30
C VAL A 217 -20.93 17.22 -4.75
N VAL A 218 -20.47 18.14 -5.58
CA VAL A 218 -20.07 19.49 -5.14
C VAL A 218 -21.33 20.25 -4.67
N GLY A 219 -21.53 20.32 -3.35
CA GLY A 219 -22.64 21.06 -2.73
C GLY A 219 -23.40 20.33 -1.62
N ASN A 220 -23.20 19.03 -1.41
CA ASN A 220 -23.89 18.30 -0.35
C ASN A 220 -23.20 18.49 1.02
N ARG A 221 -23.99 18.84 2.05
CA ARG A 221 -23.51 19.24 3.40
C ARG A 221 -24.00 18.35 4.54
N SER A 222 -24.71 17.25 4.26
CA SER A 222 -25.30 16.37 5.29
C SER A 222 -24.27 15.44 5.92
N GLY A 223 -24.43 15.12 7.22
CA GLY A 223 -23.53 14.23 7.97
C GLY A 223 -23.77 12.73 7.71
N CYS A 224 -24.96 12.34 7.29
CA CYS A 224 -25.27 10.93 6.98
C CYS A 224 -24.77 10.48 5.59
N PRO A 225 -24.53 9.18 5.39
CA PRO A 225 -24.29 8.60 4.07
C PRO A 225 -25.42 8.97 3.10
N THR A 226 -25.07 9.41 1.89
CA THR A 226 -26.04 9.67 0.82
C THR A 226 -26.40 8.35 0.14
N VAL A 227 -27.67 7.94 0.21
CA VAL A 227 -28.16 6.76 -0.51
C VAL A 227 -28.43 7.15 -1.96
N GLY A 228 -27.57 6.69 -2.86
CA GLY A 228 -27.64 6.91 -4.30
C GLY A 228 -26.53 6.12 -5.00
N ASP A 229 -26.60 6.00 -6.33
CA ASP A 229 -25.60 5.31 -7.13
C ASP A 229 -24.23 6.02 -6.94
N ARG A 230 -23.33 5.41 -6.16
CA ARG A 230 -22.03 6.02 -5.84
C ARG A 230 -21.32 6.35 -7.15
N ILE A 231 -20.92 7.60 -7.30
CA ILE A 231 -20.24 8.09 -8.52
C ILE A 231 -18.88 7.42 -8.65
N VAL A 232 -18.25 7.15 -7.52
CA VAL A 232 -16.99 6.44 -7.36
C VAL A 232 -17.08 5.56 -6.11
N GLU A 233 -16.50 4.36 -6.16
CA GLU A 233 -16.46 3.41 -5.04
C GLU A 233 -15.04 3.22 -4.48
N LEU A 234 -14.01 3.48 -5.27
CA LEU A 234 -12.60 3.46 -4.87
C LEU A 234 -11.83 4.61 -5.53
N ILE A 235 -10.93 5.23 -4.79
CA ILE A 235 -10.11 6.35 -5.25
C ILE A 235 -8.64 6.03 -4.99
N TYR A 236 -7.88 5.79 -6.06
CA TYR A 236 -6.43 5.73 -5.99
C TYR A 236 -5.84 7.11 -6.27
N ILE A 237 -5.00 7.59 -5.37
CA ILE A 237 -4.46 8.96 -5.41
C ILE A 237 -3.07 9.00 -4.78
N ASP A 238 -2.20 9.94 -5.17
CA ASP A 238 -0.96 10.21 -4.42
C ASP A 238 -1.16 11.32 -3.38
N ILE A 239 -0.17 11.57 -2.51
CA ILE A 239 -0.25 12.60 -1.46
C ILE A 239 -0.53 14.01 -2.03
N VAL A 240 0.03 14.30 -3.21
CA VAL A 240 -0.11 15.60 -3.89
C VAL A 240 -1.55 15.77 -4.39
N GLY A 241 -2.06 14.74 -5.06
CA GLY A 241 -3.42 14.61 -5.52
C GLY A 241 -4.40 14.64 -4.35
N LEU A 242 -4.05 14.10 -3.19
CA LEU A 242 -4.90 14.15 -2.00
C LEU A 242 -5.10 15.59 -1.49
N ALA A 243 -4.05 16.42 -1.53
CA ALA A 243 -4.17 17.84 -1.25
C ALA A 243 -5.05 18.57 -2.27
N GLN A 244 -4.91 18.21 -3.55
CA GLN A 244 -5.75 18.72 -4.63
C GLN A 244 -7.21 18.29 -4.47
N PHE A 245 -7.46 17.05 -4.07
CA PHE A 245 -8.76 16.47 -3.81
C PHE A 245 -9.47 17.20 -2.67
N LYS A 246 -8.81 17.35 -1.53
CA LYS A 246 -9.32 18.12 -0.39
C LYS A 246 -9.63 19.57 -0.78
N LYS A 247 -8.75 20.22 -1.56
CA LYS A 247 -8.98 21.59 -2.04
C LYS A 247 -10.16 21.69 -3.01
N THR A 248 -10.34 20.69 -3.88
CA THR A 248 -11.35 20.70 -4.94
C THR A 248 -12.75 20.40 -4.40
N LEU A 249 -12.87 19.44 -3.48
CA LEU A 249 -14.15 19.08 -2.87
C LEU A 249 -14.51 19.96 -1.67
N GLY A 250 -13.52 20.62 -1.05
CA GLY A 250 -13.75 21.38 0.18
C GLY A 250 -14.12 20.45 1.33
N PRO A 251 -14.95 20.89 2.30
CA PRO A 251 -15.26 20.12 3.52
C PRO A 251 -15.86 18.74 3.28
N SER A 252 -16.59 18.54 2.17
CA SER A 252 -17.25 17.27 1.84
C SER A 252 -16.29 16.15 1.42
N TRP A 253 -14.98 16.43 1.28
CA TRP A 253 -13.98 15.42 0.95
C TRP A 253 -13.96 14.27 1.97
N VAL A 254 -14.31 14.54 3.23
CA VAL A 254 -14.34 13.54 4.32
C VAL A 254 -15.33 12.41 4.05
N HIS A 255 -16.39 12.64 3.27
CA HIS A 255 -17.35 11.59 2.91
C HIS A 255 -16.74 10.53 1.98
N TYR A 256 -15.61 10.84 1.34
CA TYR A 256 -14.88 9.95 0.44
C TYR A 256 -13.63 9.36 1.08
N GLN A 257 -13.30 9.77 2.32
CA GLN A 257 -12.01 9.45 2.90
C GLN A 257 -11.77 7.95 3.04
N CYS A 258 -12.82 7.16 3.31
CA CYS A 258 -12.73 5.70 3.43
C CYS A 258 -12.46 4.98 2.08
N MET A 259 -12.77 5.64 0.96
CA MET A 259 -12.55 5.11 -0.40
C MET A 259 -11.13 5.36 -0.89
N LEU A 260 -10.37 6.21 -0.20
CA LEU A 260 -9.01 6.57 -0.58
C LEU A 260 -8.06 5.39 -0.39
N ARG A 261 -7.19 5.19 -1.38
CA ARG A 261 -5.99 4.36 -1.36
C ARG A 261 -4.84 5.25 -1.84
N VAL A 262 -3.98 5.64 -0.92
CA VAL A 262 -3.05 6.76 -1.10
C VAL A 262 -1.65 6.23 -1.39
N LEU A 263 -1.18 6.35 -2.63
CA LEU A 263 0.16 5.93 -3.02
C LEU A 263 1.19 6.83 -2.34
N ASP A 264 1.99 6.22 -1.48
CA ASP A 264 3.01 6.86 -0.65
C ASP A 264 4.22 5.92 -0.53
N SER A 265 5.17 6.09 -1.46
CA SER A 265 6.28 5.16 -1.67
C SER A 265 7.02 4.79 -0.38
N PHE A 266 7.30 5.76 0.50
CA PHE A 266 8.11 5.56 1.71
C PHE A 266 7.28 5.24 2.96
N GLY A 267 5.95 5.35 2.87
CA GLY A 267 5.01 5.10 3.96
C GLY A 267 4.85 6.26 4.93
N THR A 268 3.72 6.22 5.65
CA THR A 268 3.32 7.20 6.66
C THR A 268 3.00 6.45 7.95
N GLU A 269 3.79 6.69 9.00
CA GLU A 269 3.56 6.08 10.31
C GLU A 269 2.46 6.82 11.10
N PRO A 270 1.72 6.13 12.01
CA PRO A 270 0.58 6.70 12.72
C PRO A 270 0.87 8.01 13.47
N GLU A 271 2.07 8.14 14.05
CA GLU A 271 2.55 9.35 14.74
C GLU A 271 2.52 10.61 13.87
N PHE A 272 2.75 10.46 12.55
CA PHE A 272 2.72 11.57 11.59
C PHE A 272 1.38 11.73 10.89
N ASN A 273 0.62 10.64 10.76
CA ASN A 273 -0.73 10.67 10.20
C ASN A 273 -1.71 11.43 11.10
N HIS A 274 -1.65 11.20 12.42
CA HIS A 274 -2.53 11.86 13.37
C HIS A 274 -2.12 13.32 13.56
N ALA A 275 -2.91 14.26 13.04
CA ALA A 275 -2.55 15.68 12.97
C ALA A 275 -2.23 16.31 14.34
N ASN A 276 -3.11 16.13 15.34
CA ASN A 276 -2.91 16.71 16.66
C ASN A 276 -1.72 16.09 17.40
N TYR A 277 -1.57 14.75 17.35
CA TYR A 277 -0.45 14.06 17.96
C TYR A 277 0.89 14.45 17.30
N ALA A 278 0.93 14.53 15.97
CA ALA A 278 2.09 15.01 15.24
C ALA A 278 2.50 16.43 15.66
N GLN A 279 1.52 17.32 15.86
CA GLN A 279 1.77 18.68 16.35
C GLN A 279 2.31 18.67 17.79
N LEU A 280 1.73 17.86 18.68
CA LEU A 280 2.18 17.71 20.07
C LEU A 280 3.62 17.19 20.15
N LYS A 281 4.02 16.29 19.25
CA LYS A 281 5.40 15.79 19.13
C LYS A 281 6.35 16.75 18.40
N GLY A 282 5.85 17.89 17.92
CA GLY A 282 6.66 18.91 17.24
C GLY A 282 7.01 18.57 15.78
N HIS A 283 6.31 17.62 15.15
CA HIS A 283 6.57 17.21 13.77
C HIS A 283 6.13 18.29 12.76
N LYS A 284 7.11 18.85 12.06
CA LYS A 284 6.92 19.92 11.05
C LYS A 284 6.69 19.42 9.62
N THR A 285 6.56 18.11 9.43
CA THR A 285 6.34 17.53 8.09
C THR A 285 5.09 18.11 7.41
N PRO A 286 5.18 18.45 6.10
CA PRO A 286 4.02 18.82 5.29
C PRO A 286 3.29 17.61 4.67
N TRP A 287 3.82 16.39 4.81
CA TRP A 287 3.36 15.22 4.07
C TRP A 287 2.31 14.37 4.80
N GLY A 288 2.33 14.38 6.14
CA GLY A 288 1.38 13.65 6.99
C GLY A 288 0.10 14.44 7.32
N LYS A 289 -0.46 14.19 8.51
CA LYS A 289 -1.60 14.93 9.09
C LYS A 289 -2.93 14.78 8.34
N TRP A 290 -3.14 13.61 7.73
CA TRP A 290 -4.36 13.31 6.97
C TRP A 290 -5.48 12.67 7.82
N ASN A 291 -5.15 12.13 8.99
CA ASN A 291 -6.07 11.40 9.87
C ASN A 291 -6.82 10.25 9.16
N LEU A 292 -6.18 9.59 8.21
CA LEU A 292 -6.72 8.41 7.53
C LEU A 292 -6.48 7.16 8.37
N ASN A 293 -7.18 6.05 8.10
CA ASN A 293 -6.68 4.77 8.58
C ASN A 293 -5.29 4.53 7.94
N PRO A 294 -4.21 4.30 8.71
CA PRO A 294 -2.86 4.16 8.14
C PRO A 294 -2.72 3.04 7.09
N GLN A 295 -3.57 2.02 7.12
CA GLN A 295 -3.59 0.97 6.10
C GLN A 295 -4.05 1.48 4.71
N GLN A 296 -4.63 2.68 4.63
CA GLN A 296 -4.97 3.33 3.37
C GLN A 296 -3.76 3.87 2.61
N PHE A 297 -2.60 4.04 3.25
CA PHE A 297 -1.36 4.39 2.55
C PHE A 297 -0.76 3.15 1.89
N TYR A 298 -0.33 3.30 0.65
CA TYR A 298 0.06 2.22 -0.26
C TYR A 298 1.53 2.39 -0.65
N THR A 299 2.40 1.52 -0.14
CA THR A 299 3.86 1.69 -0.21
C THR A 299 4.50 1.00 -1.43
N MET A 300 5.73 1.42 -1.76
CA MET A 300 6.52 0.82 -2.85
C MET A 300 7.08 -0.56 -2.48
N PHE A 301 7.43 -0.75 -1.21
CA PHE A 301 7.93 -2.02 -0.66
C PHE A 301 7.24 -2.32 0.68
N PRO A 302 7.23 -3.59 1.16
CA PRO A 302 6.57 -3.97 2.40
C PRO A 302 7.40 -3.61 3.65
N HIS A 303 7.83 -2.34 3.75
CA HIS A 303 8.70 -1.86 4.82
C HIS A 303 7.97 -1.20 6.00
N THR A 304 6.68 -0.90 5.85
CA THR A 304 5.87 -0.23 6.88
C THR A 304 4.56 -1.00 7.08
N PRO A 305 4.47 -1.92 8.06
CA PRO A 305 3.28 -2.76 8.28
C PRO A 305 2.05 -1.99 8.77
N ASP A 306 2.23 -0.74 9.24
CA ASP A 306 1.11 0.18 9.48
C ASP A 306 0.36 0.55 8.19
N ASN A 307 1.02 0.38 7.03
CA ASN A 307 0.50 0.70 5.71
C ASN A 307 0.27 -0.58 4.88
N SER A 308 -0.42 -0.46 3.76
CA SER A 308 -0.59 -1.55 2.79
C SER A 308 0.55 -1.58 1.80
N PHE A 309 1.08 -2.77 1.51
CA PHE A 309 2.09 -2.94 0.46
C PHE A 309 1.43 -3.01 -0.92
N LEU A 310 1.61 -1.98 -1.75
CA LEU A 310 1.14 -1.98 -3.14
C LEU A 310 2.15 -2.65 -4.07
N GLY A 311 3.40 -2.21 -4.02
CA GLY A 311 4.44 -2.72 -4.90
C GLY A 311 4.29 -2.28 -6.35
N PHE A 312 4.89 -3.07 -7.25
CA PHE A 312 4.89 -2.89 -8.69
C PHE A 312 5.30 -4.23 -9.33
N VAL A 313 5.38 -4.29 -10.66
CA VAL A 313 5.92 -5.46 -11.36
C VAL A 313 7.35 -5.21 -11.80
N VAL A 314 8.24 -6.14 -11.52
CA VAL A 314 9.61 -6.11 -12.05
C VAL A 314 9.57 -6.54 -13.50
N GLU A 315 9.96 -5.64 -14.41
CA GLU A 315 9.94 -5.90 -15.84
C GLU A 315 11.05 -6.90 -16.21
N GLN A 316 10.66 -7.98 -16.88
CA GLN A 316 11.57 -9.02 -17.35
C GLN A 316 11.17 -9.39 -18.79
N HIS A 317 12.12 -9.31 -19.73
CA HIS A 317 11.86 -9.57 -21.16
C HIS A 317 12.07 -11.03 -21.57
N LEU A 318 11.90 -11.99 -20.66
CA LEU A 318 12.13 -13.39 -20.98
C LEU A 318 10.92 -13.95 -21.72
N ASN A 319 10.97 -13.93 -23.05
CA ASN A 319 10.14 -14.82 -23.84
C ASN A 319 10.67 -16.27 -23.67
N SER A 320 9.82 -17.28 -23.90
CA SER A 320 10.20 -18.69 -23.69
C SER A 320 11.43 -19.10 -24.51
N SER A 321 11.64 -18.48 -25.68
CA SER A 321 12.86 -18.58 -26.49
C SER A 321 14.10 -18.00 -25.80
N ASP A 322 14.03 -16.82 -25.20
CA ASP A 322 15.14 -16.17 -24.49
C ASP A 322 15.53 -16.91 -23.21
N ILE A 323 14.61 -17.65 -22.58
CA ILE A 323 14.94 -18.52 -21.42
C ILE A 323 15.77 -19.72 -21.89
N HIS A 324 15.43 -20.32 -23.04
CA HIS A 324 16.25 -21.38 -23.63
C HIS A 324 17.63 -20.86 -24.07
N HIS A 325 17.70 -19.64 -24.61
CA HIS A 325 18.96 -18.97 -24.96
C HIS A 325 19.68 -18.32 -23.76
N ILE A 326 19.07 -18.21 -22.57
CA ILE A 326 19.72 -17.61 -21.39
C ILE A 326 20.94 -18.44 -20.96
N ASN A 327 20.86 -19.76 -21.17
CA ASN A 327 21.96 -20.67 -20.93
C ASN A 327 23.07 -20.52 -22.00
N GLU A 328 22.75 -19.96 -23.17
CA GLU A 328 23.70 -19.66 -24.24
C GLU A 328 24.30 -18.26 -24.12
N ILE A 329 23.59 -17.29 -23.51
CA ILE A 329 24.13 -15.96 -23.17
C ILE A 329 25.15 -16.13 -22.06
N LYS A 330 26.42 -16.26 -22.47
CA LYS A 330 27.55 -16.31 -21.54
C LYS A 330 27.67 -14.95 -20.86
N ARG A 331 27.28 -14.87 -19.58
CA ARG A 331 27.50 -13.68 -18.75
C ARG A 331 28.99 -13.33 -18.76
N GLN A 332 29.27 -12.07 -19.05
CA GLN A 332 30.63 -11.55 -19.04
C GLN A 332 31.04 -11.24 -17.60
N ASN A 333 32.34 -11.16 -17.34
CA ASN A 333 32.87 -10.64 -16.07
C ASN A 333 32.76 -9.10 -16.04
N GLN A 334 31.54 -8.60 -16.22
CA GLN A 334 31.22 -7.16 -16.17
C GLN A 334 30.29 -6.85 -14.99
N SER A 335 30.47 -5.65 -14.47
CA SER A 335 29.65 -5.05 -13.44
C SER A 335 28.94 -3.81 -14.00
N LEU A 336 27.74 -3.53 -13.53
CA LEU A 336 26.96 -2.35 -13.91
C LEU A 336 26.61 -1.55 -12.66
N VAL A 337 26.99 -0.28 -12.64
CA VAL A 337 26.78 0.59 -11.47
C VAL A 337 25.38 1.19 -11.45
N TYR A 338 24.75 1.11 -10.28
CA TYR A 338 23.46 1.71 -10.00
C TYR A 338 23.60 3.19 -9.59
N GLY A 339 23.58 4.07 -10.59
CA GLY A 339 23.51 5.50 -10.35
C GLY A 339 23.52 6.32 -11.64
N LYS A 340 22.37 6.88 -12.02
CA LYS A 340 22.19 7.59 -13.31
C LYS A 340 22.66 9.06 -13.30
N VAL A 341 23.10 9.57 -12.14
CA VAL A 341 23.51 10.97 -11.95
C VAL A 341 24.94 10.99 -11.39
N ASP A 342 25.84 11.78 -12.00
CA ASP A 342 27.26 11.87 -11.62
C ASP A 342 27.47 12.17 -10.13
N SER A 343 26.59 12.95 -9.49
CA SER A 343 26.69 13.26 -8.06
C SER A 343 26.60 12.03 -7.15
N PHE A 344 25.96 10.94 -7.58
CA PHE A 344 25.86 9.70 -6.80
C PHE A 344 27.20 8.96 -6.71
N TRP A 345 28.13 9.26 -7.62
CA TRP A 345 29.46 8.64 -7.71
C TRP A 345 30.49 9.34 -6.83
N LYS A 346 30.12 10.47 -6.21
CA LYS A 346 31.03 11.24 -5.35
C LYS A 346 31.56 10.37 -4.21
N ASN A 347 32.88 10.38 -4.03
CA ASN A 347 33.59 9.60 -3.01
C ASN A 347 33.32 8.09 -3.11
N LYS A 348 33.25 7.53 -4.32
CA LYS A 348 33.08 6.08 -4.56
C LYS A 348 34.25 5.43 -5.29
N LYS A 349 35.31 6.20 -5.59
CA LYS A 349 36.46 5.72 -6.37
C LYS A 349 37.11 4.47 -5.78
N LEU A 350 37.45 4.47 -4.49
CA LEU A 350 38.15 3.34 -3.86
C LEU A 350 37.33 2.05 -3.93
N TYR A 351 36.04 2.14 -3.63
CA TYR A 351 35.08 1.04 -3.77
C TYR A 351 35.00 0.49 -5.21
N LEU A 352 34.94 1.38 -6.20
CA LEU A 352 34.91 0.99 -7.61
C LEU A 352 36.25 0.43 -8.09
N ASP A 353 37.38 0.90 -7.56
CA ASP A 353 38.72 0.39 -7.89
C ASP A 353 38.88 -1.07 -7.44
N ILE A 354 38.30 -1.45 -6.29
CA ILE A 354 38.28 -2.85 -5.83
C ILE A 354 37.50 -3.73 -6.81
N ILE A 355 36.31 -3.29 -7.23
CA ILE A 355 35.49 -4.03 -8.21
C ILE A 355 36.22 -4.10 -9.56
N HIS A 356 36.84 -3.00 -10.00
CA HIS A 356 37.56 -2.91 -11.26
C HIS A 356 38.74 -3.89 -11.35
N THR A 357 39.35 -4.23 -10.22
CA THR A 357 40.42 -5.25 -10.16
C THR A 357 39.96 -6.60 -10.73
N TYR A 358 38.67 -6.92 -10.64
CA TYR A 358 38.13 -8.23 -11.00
C TYR A 358 37.14 -8.22 -12.16
N MET A 359 36.53 -7.06 -12.45
CA MET A 359 35.43 -6.94 -13.41
C MET A 359 35.54 -5.63 -14.20
N GLU A 360 35.02 -5.63 -15.43
CA GLU A 360 34.78 -4.37 -16.14
C GLU A 360 33.68 -3.57 -15.43
N VAL A 361 33.79 -2.24 -15.39
CA VAL A 361 32.81 -1.36 -14.71
C VAL A 361 32.03 -0.55 -15.73
N HIS A 362 30.73 -0.82 -15.84
CA HIS A 362 29.81 -0.19 -16.78
C HIS A 362 28.88 0.79 -16.06
N ALA A 363 28.35 1.76 -16.79
CA ALA A 363 27.45 2.77 -16.25
C ALA A 363 26.37 3.20 -17.25
N THR A 364 25.28 3.78 -16.75
CA THR A 364 24.22 4.43 -17.55
C THR A 364 23.95 5.83 -17.00
N VAL A 365 24.95 6.71 -17.04
CA VAL A 365 24.87 8.05 -16.45
C VAL A 365 24.38 9.07 -17.49
N TYR A 366 23.50 9.97 -17.06
CA TYR A 366 23.01 11.08 -17.88
C TYR A 366 24.04 12.21 -18.02
N GLY A 367 24.16 12.74 -19.24
CA GLY A 367 24.98 13.92 -19.55
C GLY A 367 26.46 13.62 -19.77
N SER A 368 27.22 14.66 -20.14
CA SER A 368 28.66 14.58 -20.42
C SER A 368 29.55 14.91 -19.21
N SER A 369 28.95 15.25 -18.05
CA SER A 369 29.71 15.51 -16.83
C SER A 369 30.20 14.19 -16.23
N THR A 370 31.52 13.98 -16.25
CA THR A 370 32.19 12.77 -15.75
C THR A 370 33.14 13.06 -14.58
N LYS A 371 32.88 14.12 -13.81
CA LYS A 371 33.81 14.60 -12.78
C LYS A 371 34.08 13.55 -11.69
N ASN A 372 33.04 12.80 -11.30
CA ASN A 372 33.14 11.80 -10.22
C ASN A 372 33.27 10.37 -10.77
N ILE A 373 33.28 10.20 -12.09
CA ILE A 373 33.29 8.90 -12.76
C ILE A 373 34.75 8.57 -13.14
N PRO A 374 35.32 7.45 -12.64
CA PRO A 374 36.65 7.02 -13.03
C PRO A 374 36.78 6.79 -14.55
N SER A 375 37.96 7.05 -15.12
CA SER A 375 38.20 6.97 -16.57
C SER A 375 38.04 5.58 -17.17
N TYR A 376 38.16 4.52 -16.37
CA TYR A 376 37.96 3.14 -16.82
C TYR A 376 36.48 2.75 -16.95
N VAL A 377 35.54 3.60 -16.51
CA VAL A 377 34.11 3.28 -16.54
C VAL A 377 33.57 3.41 -17.96
N LYS A 378 32.98 2.32 -18.47
CA LYS A 378 32.32 2.29 -19.77
C LYS A 378 30.89 2.81 -19.64
N ASN A 379 30.68 4.11 -19.92
CA ASN A 379 29.37 4.73 -19.84
C ASN A 379 28.56 4.55 -21.14
N HIS A 380 27.36 3.97 -21.03
CA HIS A 380 26.42 3.73 -22.12
C HIS A 380 25.39 4.85 -22.30
N GLY A 381 25.44 5.89 -21.45
CA GLY A 381 24.42 6.93 -21.42
C GLY A 381 23.08 6.42 -20.88
N ILE A 382 22.00 7.18 -21.08
CA ILE A 382 20.66 6.73 -20.71
C ILE A 382 20.13 5.77 -21.77
N LEU A 383 19.94 4.51 -21.36
CA LEU A 383 19.41 3.45 -22.20
C LEU A 383 17.88 3.40 -22.17
N SER A 384 17.29 2.88 -23.26
CA SER A 384 15.89 2.49 -23.28
C SER A 384 15.66 1.30 -22.32
N GLY A 385 14.42 1.06 -21.91
CA GLY A 385 14.09 -0.08 -21.05
C GLY A 385 14.50 -1.42 -21.66
N ARG A 386 14.44 -1.56 -23.00
CA ARG A 386 14.85 -2.77 -23.71
C ARG A 386 16.38 -2.96 -23.67
N ASP A 387 17.14 -1.90 -23.98
CA ASP A 387 18.59 -1.97 -24.04
C ASP A 387 19.22 -2.15 -22.65
N LEU A 388 18.61 -1.53 -21.62
CA LEU A 388 19.00 -1.76 -20.23
C LEU A 388 18.84 -3.23 -19.83
N GLN A 389 17.75 -3.88 -20.24
CA GLN A 389 17.51 -5.29 -19.95
C GLN A 389 18.52 -6.21 -20.63
N PHE A 390 18.91 -5.92 -21.89
CA PHE A 390 20.00 -6.63 -22.55
C PHE A 390 21.33 -6.46 -21.80
N LEU A 391 21.67 -5.24 -21.39
CA LEU A 391 22.88 -4.99 -20.62
C LEU A 391 22.88 -5.75 -19.29
N LEU A 392 21.72 -5.81 -18.60
CA LEU A 392 21.58 -6.55 -17.35
C LEU A 392 21.76 -8.07 -17.54
N ARG A 393 21.29 -8.64 -18.66
CA ARG A 393 21.48 -10.08 -18.96
C ARG A 393 22.94 -10.47 -19.11
N GLU A 394 23.75 -9.60 -19.69
CA GLU A 394 25.17 -9.84 -19.87
C GLU A 394 25.99 -9.51 -18.60
N THR A 395 25.39 -8.78 -17.65
CA THR A 395 26.02 -8.31 -16.41
C THR A 395 26.00 -9.40 -15.34
N LYS A 396 27.10 -9.54 -14.60
CA LYS A 396 27.17 -10.48 -13.47
C LYS A 396 26.92 -9.80 -12.13
N LEU A 397 27.37 -8.55 -11.98
CA LEU A 397 27.27 -7.78 -10.74
C LEU A 397 26.60 -6.42 -10.96
N PHE A 398 25.53 -6.14 -10.23
CA PHE A 398 24.90 -4.83 -10.16
C PHE A 398 25.35 -4.13 -8.88
N VAL A 399 25.94 -2.94 -9.01
CA VAL A 399 26.73 -2.30 -7.94
C VAL A 399 25.97 -1.12 -7.35
N GLY A 400 25.49 -1.24 -6.11
CA GLY A 400 24.91 -0.13 -5.37
C GLY A 400 25.95 0.89 -4.90
N LEU A 401 25.58 2.17 -4.91
CA LEU A 401 26.43 3.30 -4.47
C LEU A 401 25.98 3.92 -3.13
N GLY A 402 24.84 3.49 -2.59
CA GLY A 402 24.23 4.00 -1.37
C GLY A 402 23.08 4.97 -1.64
N PHE A 403 22.88 5.37 -2.89
CA PHE A 403 21.74 6.17 -3.36
C PHE A 403 21.49 5.87 -4.86
N PRO A 404 20.23 5.84 -5.33
CA PRO A 404 18.98 6.09 -4.62
C PRO A 404 18.54 4.93 -3.71
N TYR A 405 17.69 5.24 -2.74
CA TYR A 405 17.16 4.27 -1.77
C TYR A 405 15.92 3.57 -2.33
N GLU A 406 15.79 2.25 -2.09
CA GLU A 406 14.56 1.48 -2.35
C GLU A 406 13.94 1.76 -3.73
N GLY A 407 14.77 1.70 -4.78
CA GLY A 407 14.31 1.82 -6.17
C GLY A 407 14.05 0.44 -6.82
N PRO A 408 13.38 0.40 -7.98
CA PRO A 408 13.06 -0.86 -8.66
C PRO A 408 14.26 -1.55 -9.33
N ALA A 409 15.32 -0.80 -9.67
CA ALA A 409 16.41 -1.29 -10.51
C ALA A 409 17.20 -2.49 -9.92
N PRO A 410 17.48 -2.57 -8.61
CA PRO A 410 18.09 -3.77 -8.04
C PRO A 410 17.25 -5.04 -8.26
N LEU A 411 15.93 -4.95 -8.19
CA LEU A 411 15.06 -6.09 -8.47
C LEU A 411 15.06 -6.46 -9.96
N GLU A 412 15.09 -5.47 -10.87
CA GLU A 412 15.26 -5.72 -12.32
C GLU A 412 16.58 -6.44 -12.60
N ALA A 413 17.66 -6.08 -11.91
CA ALA A 413 18.96 -6.73 -12.04
C ALA A 413 18.93 -8.19 -11.54
N ILE A 414 18.35 -8.43 -10.36
CA ILE A 414 18.22 -9.78 -9.78
C ILE A 414 17.31 -10.67 -10.64
N ALA A 415 16.22 -10.12 -11.19
CA ALA A 415 15.36 -10.81 -12.13
C ALA A 415 16.05 -11.13 -13.46
N ASN A 416 17.08 -10.38 -13.83
CA ASN A 416 17.95 -10.71 -14.95
C ASN A 416 19.20 -11.49 -14.52
N GLY A 417 19.24 -12.04 -13.29
CA GLY A 417 20.26 -12.92 -12.73
C GLY A 417 21.60 -12.27 -12.35
N CYS A 418 21.63 -10.95 -12.19
CA CYS A 418 22.75 -10.28 -11.55
C CYS A 418 22.75 -10.53 -10.04
N ALA A 419 23.93 -10.59 -9.43
CA ALA A 419 24.04 -10.31 -8.00
C ALA A 419 23.88 -8.80 -7.77
N PHE A 420 23.31 -8.39 -6.63
CA PHE A 420 23.28 -7.00 -6.19
C PHE A 420 24.23 -6.78 -5.02
N LEU A 421 25.23 -5.92 -5.19
CA LEU A 421 26.10 -5.45 -4.11
C LEU A 421 25.39 -4.29 -3.41
N ASN A 422 24.84 -4.56 -2.24
CA ASN A 422 23.94 -3.68 -1.51
C ASN A 422 24.69 -2.96 -0.37
N PRO A 423 24.87 -1.64 -0.43
CA PRO A 423 25.51 -0.86 0.64
C PRO A 423 24.79 -0.97 1.97
N LYS A 424 25.48 -1.45 3.01
CA LYS A 424 25.02 -1.47 4.40
C LYS A 424 25.13 -0.07 5.01
N PHE A 425 24.20 0.28 5.90
CA PHE A 425 24.21 1.53 6.64
C PHE A 425 24.35 1.27 8.14
N SER A 426 25.44 1.75 8.72
CA SER A 426 25.71 1.72 10.15
C SER A 426 26.25 3.09 10.60
N PRO A 427 25.46 3.92 11.31
CA PRO A 427 24.08 3.67 11.74
C PRO A 427 23.08 3.61 10.57
N PRO A 428 21.91 2.98 10.76
CA PRO A 428 20.80 3.01 9.80
C PRO A 428 20.39 4.45 9.43
N LYS A 429 19.99 4.67 8.18
CA LYS A 429 19.57 5.99 7.68
C LYS A 429 18.10 6.23 7.96
N SER A 430 17.74 7.41 8.46
CA SER A 430 16.35 7.83 8.69
C SER A 430 16.20 9.35 8.63
N SER A 431 14.98 9.83 8.86
CA SER A 431 14.66 11.27 8.97
C SER A 431 15.43 11.97 10.10
N LYS A 432 16.03 11.23 11.04
CA LYS A 432 16.83 11.77 12.15
C LYS A 432 18.27 12.13 11.77
N ASN A 433 18.83 11.51 10.74
CA ASN A 433 20.27 11.59 10.46
C ASN A 433 20.64 11.74 8.98
N THR A 434 19.67 11.82 8.06
CA THR A 434 19.92 11.86 6.63
C THR A 434 19.00 12.87 5.94
N ASP A 435 19.58 13.88 5.28
CA ASP A 435 18.86 15.01 4.70
C ASP A 435 17.72 14.62 3.75
N PHE A 436 17.92 13.60 2.92
CA PHE A 436 16.89 13.10 2.00
C PHE A 436 15.61 12.65 2.70
N PHE A 437 15.71 12.18 3.94
CA PHE A 437 14.59 11.70 4.74
C PHE A 437 13.97 12.80 5.63
N ILE A 438 14.61 13.98 5.73
CA ILE A 438 14.06 15.09 6.51
C ILE A 438 12.67 15.44 6.00
N GLY A 439 11.72 15.52 6.94
CA GLY A 439 10.34 15.84 6.65
C GLY A 439 9.51 14.66 6.14
N LYS A 440 10.06 13.50 5.76
CA LYS A 440 9.19 12.34 5.45
C LYS A 440 8.36 11.94 6.68
N PRO A 441 7.10 11.51 6.52
CA PRO A 441 6.18 11.26 7.63
C PRO A 441 6.40 9.88 8.28
N THR A 442 7.66 9.55 8.58
CA THR A 442 8.08 8.29 9.18
C THR A 442 9.45 8.43 9.89
N LEU A 443 9.63 7.68 10.98
CA LEU A 443 10.91 7.48 11.68
C LEU A 443 11.59 6.18 11.27
N ARG A 444 11.09 5.48 10.24
CA ARG A 444 11.65 4.23 9.74
C ARG A 444 13.14 4.38 9.42
N GLU A 445 13.89 3.38 9.84
CA GLU A 445 15.32 3.26 9.63
C GLU A 445 15.62 2.28 8.50
N LEU A 446 16.48 2.69 7.56
CA LEU A 446 17.00 1.85 6.47
C LEU A 446 18.36 1.30 6.88
N THR A 447 18.46 -0.02 6.96
CA THR A 447 19.68 -0.77 7.30
C THR A 447 20.66 -0.90 6.13
N SER A 448 20.19 -0.68 4.91
CA SER A 448 20.98 -0.73 3.67
C SER A 448 20.34 0.11 2.58
N GLN A 449 20.99 0.23 1.41
CA GLN A 449 20.45 0.94 0.25
C GLN A 449 19.08 0.37 -0.18
N HIS A 450 18.91 -0.94 -0.08
CA HIS A 450 17.68 -1.63 -0.42
C HIS A 450 17.28 -2.69 0.64
N PRO A 451 16.67 -2.29 1.77
CA PRO A 451 16.36 -3.18 2.88
C PRO A 451 15.45 -4.36 2.50
N TYR A 452 14.55 -4.19 1.52
CA TYR A 452 13.76 -5.31 1.02
C TYR A 452 14.64 -6.41 0.40
N ALA A 453 15.68 -6.03 -0.34
CA ALA A 453 16.58 -6.97 -1.00
C ALA A 453 17.48 -7.64 0.04
N GLU A 454 17.92 -6.90 1.06
CA GLU A 454 18.64 -7.43 2.21
C GLU A 454 17.83 -8.50 2.97
N VAL A 455 16.57 -8.21 3.30
CA VAL A 455 15.77 -9.02 4.23
C VAL A 455 15.01 -10.15 3.55
N PHE A 456 14.41 -9.90 2.38
CA PHE A 456 13.48 -10.84 1.74
C PHE A 456 14.10 -11.63 0.58
N ILE A 457 15.30 -11.25 0.12
CA ILE A 457 16.04 -11.96 -0.92
C ILE A 457 17.33 -12.54 -0.34
N GLY A 458 18.23 -11.67 0.13
CA GLY A 458 19.50 -12.09 0.74
C GLY A 458 20.45 -12.80 -0.24
N GLN A 459 21.47 -13.45 0.30
CA GLN A 459 22.43 -14.22 -0.49
C GLN A 459 21.77 -15.48 -1.10
N PRO A 460 22.20 -15.92 -2.30
CA PRO A 460 23.37 -15.44 -3.06
C PRO A 460 23.09 -14.21 -3.94
N HIS A 461 21.83 -13.83 -4.14
CA HIS A 461 21.45 -12.74 -5.05
C HIS A 461 21.81 -11.35 -4.53
N VAL A 462 21.86 -11.16 -3.22
CA VAL A 462 22.10 -9.86 -2.58
C VAL A 462 23.21 -9.98 -1.54
N TRP A 463 24.27 -9.21 -1.74
CA TRP A 463 25.41 -9.12 -0.84
C TRP A 463 25.39 -7.77 -0.13
N THR A 464 24.94 -7.76 1.12
CA THR A 464 24.87 -6.52 1.91
C THR A 464 26.21 -6.27 2.61
N VAL A 465 26.98 -5.29 2.12
CA VAL A 465 28.37 -5.04 2.52
C VAL A 465 28.58 -3.62 3.01
N ASP A 466 29.50 -3.43 3.96
CA ASP A 466 29.96 -2.11 4.36
C ASP A 466 30.98 -1.59 3.33
N LEU A 467 30.72 -0.41 2.76
CA LEU A 467 31.54 0.16 1.68
C LEU A 467 32.91 0.62 2.18
N ASP A 468 33.03 0.89 3.47
CA ASP A 468 34.30 1.30 4.08
C ASP A 468 35.17 0.08 4.45
N ASN A 469 34.59 -1.13 4.46
CA ASN A 469 35.32 -2.38 4.67
C ASN A 469 35.77 -2.98 3.33
N GLN A 470 36.99 -2.62 2.90
CA GLN A 470 37.57 -3.05 1.63
C GLN A 470 37.66 -4.58 1.49
N GLU A 471 38.10 -5.27 2.55
CA GLU A 471 38.22 -6.74 2.57
C GLU A 471 36.84 -7.39 2.39
N GLY A 472 35.83 -6.90 3.11
CA GLY A 472 34.46 -7.40 2.96
C GLY A 472 33.86 -7.17 1.58
N VAL A 473 34.19 -6.07 0.91
CA VAL A 473 33.79 -5.81 -0.49
C VAL A 473 34.52 -6.77 -1.44
N GLU A 474 35.82 -6.93 -1.28
CA GLU A 474 36.65 -7.79 -2.12
C GLU A 474 36.21 -9.26 -2.03
N ASP A 475 35.94 -9.76 -0.82
CA ASP A 475 35.44 -11.11 -0.58
C ASP A 475 34.07 -11.32 -1.23
N ALA A 476 33.16 -10.35 -1.14
CA ALA A 476 31.87 -10.43 -1.79
C ALA A 476 32.02 -10.49 -3.33
N VAL A 477 32.89 -9.68 -3.92
CA VAL A 477 33.16 -9.69 -5.37
C VAL A 477 33.73 -11.03 -5.81
N LYS A 478 34.73 -11.57 -5.10
CA LYS A 478 35.30 -12.90 -5.37
C LYS A 478 34.25 -14.00 -5.26
N ALA A 479 33.43 -13.98 -4.20
CA ALA A 479 32.36 -14.94 -4.00
C ALA A 479 31.35 -14.90 -5.15
N ILE A 480 30.88 -13.71 -5.54
CA ILE A 480 29.95 -13.52 -6.67
C ILE A 480 30.55 -14.05 -7.98
N LEU A 481 31.84 -13.82 -8.22
CA LEU A 481 32.53 -14.33 -9.41
C LEU A 481 32.59 -15.86 -9.47
N SER A 482 32.69 -16.52 -8.32
CA SER A 482 32.71 -17.98 -8.23
C SER A 482 31.33 -18.62 -8.29
N GLN A 483 30.26 -17.86 -8.04
CA GLN A 483 28.89 -18.38 -7.97
C GLN A 483 28.18 -18.36 -9.34
N LYS A 484 27.35 -19.38 -9.56
CA LYS A 484 26.31 -19.38 -10.58
C LYS A 484 25.02 -18.89 -9.93
N ILE A 485 24.61 -17.68 -10.26
CA ILE A 485 23.40 -17.05 -9.72
C ILE A 485 22.28 -17.20 -10.76
N GLU A 486 21.21 -17.87 -10.38
CA GLU A 486 20.03 -18.03 -11.23
C GLU A 486 19.13 -16.78 -11.12
N PRO A 487 18.51 -16.34 -12.22
CA PRO A 487 17.48 -15.30 -12.20
C PRO A 487 16.41 -15.57 -11.13
N TYR A 488 16.09 -14.56 -10.32
CA TYR A 488 15.09 -14.70 -9.26
C TYR A 488 14.17 -13.48 -9.22
N MET A 489 12.88 -13.73 -9.05
CA MET A 489 11.88 -12.68 -8.86
C MET A 489 10.92 -13.12 -7.76
N PRO A 490 10.83 -12.37 -6.65
CA PRO A 490 9.81 -12.63 -5.64
C PRO A 490 8.41 -12.57 -6.27
N TYR A 491 7.55 -13.52 -5.93
CA TYR A 491 6.24 -13.67 -6.55
C TYR A 491 5.39 -12.39 -6.50
N GLU A 492 5.43 -11.65 -5.40
CA GLU A 492 4.72 -10.37 -5.20
C GLU A 492 5.12 -9.24 -6.15
N PHE A 493 6.27 -9.36 -6.82
CA PHE A 493 6.74 -8.44 -7.86
C PHE A 493 6.54 -8.99 -9.29
N THR A 494 5.82 -10.11 -9.46
CA THR A 494 5.38 -10.62 -10.76
C THR A 494 4.02 -10.01 -11.15
N CYS A 495 3.65 -10.09 -12.44
CA CYS A 495 2.30 -9.70 -12.89
C CYS A 495 1.20 -10.44 -12.11
N GLU A 496 1.31 -11.76 -11.96
CA GLU A 496 0.30 -12.58 -11.29
C GLU A 496 0.21 -12.26 -9.79
N GLY A 497 1.37 -12.11 -9.13
CA GLY A 497 1.41 -11.75 -7.71
C GLY A 497 0.84 -10.35 -7.44
N MET A 498 1.10 -9.37 -8.31
CA MET A 498 0.48 -8.05 -8.19
C MET A 498 -1.05 -8.11 -8.42
N LEU A 499 -1.52 -8.84 -9.44
CA LEU A 499 -2.95 -9.04 -9.69
C LEU A 499 -3.65 -9.68 -8.50
N GLN A 500 -3.08 -10.74 -7.93
CA GLN A 500 -3.62 -11.41 -6.74
C GLN A 500 -3.76 -10.44 -5.57
N ARG A 501 -2.69 -9.69 -5.28
CA ARG A 501 -2.66 -8.72 -4.18
C ARG A 501 -3.69 -7.61 -4.34
N ILE A 502 -3.75 -7.01 -5.54
CA ILE A 502 -4.68 -5.92 -5.83
C ILE A 502 -6.12 -6.41 -5.83
N ASN A 503 -6.39 -7.58 -6.39
CA ASN A 503 -7.72 -8.20 -6.34
C ASN A 503 -8.17 -8.42 -4.89
N ALA A 504 -7.31 -8.97 -4.03
CA ALA A 504 -7.62 -9.16 -2.62
C ALA A 504 -7.93 -7.84 -1.91
N PHE A 505 -7.13 -6.79 -2.13
CA PHE A 505 -7.42 -5.47 -1.55
C PHE A 505 -8.75 -4.89 -2.03
N ILE A 506 -9.07 -5.01 -3.33
CA ILE A 506 -10.32 -4.47 -3.88
C ILE A 506 -11.55 -5.19 -3.33
N GLU A 507 -11.48 -6.50 -3.19
CA GLU A 507 -12.61 -7.32 -2.76
C GLU A 507 -12.77 -7.37 -1.24
N LYS A 508 -11.68 -7.26 -0.46
CA LYS A 508 -11.69 -7.52 0.98
C LYS A 508 -11.31 -6.33 1.87
N GLN A 509 -10.47 -5.40 1.39
CA GLN A 509 -10.03 -4.27 2.21
C GLN A 509 -11.07 -3.14 2.16
N ASP A 510 -11.95 -3.12 3.15
CA ASP A 510 -13.02 -2.13 3.28
C ASP A 510 -12.82 -1.24 4.53
N PHE A 511 -12.79 0.07 4.32
CA PHE A 511 -12.74 1.07 5.39
C PHE A 511 -14.04 1.89 5.48
N CYS A 512 -14.99 1.64 4.57
CA CYS A 512 -16.25 2.35 4.46
C CYS A 512 -17.40 1.62 5.17
N HIS A 513 -17.30 0.29 5.34
CA HIS A 513 -18.33 -0.51 5.98
C HIS A 513 -17.66 -1.51 6.94
N GLY A 514 -18.13 -1.61 8.20
CA GLY A 514 -17.61 -2.57 9.18
C GLY A 514 -18.09 -4.03 8.98
N GLN A 515 -18.36 -4.47 7.75
CA GLN A 515 -19.19 -5.66 7.49
C GLN A 515 -18.43 -6.98 7.67
N VAL A 516 -17.14 -6.98 7.34
CA VAL A 516 -16.28 -8.15 7.40
C VAL A 516 -14.88 -7.69 7.81
N MET A 517 -14.42 -8.18 8.96
CA MET A 517 -13.05 -7.94 9.42
C MET A 517 -12.09 -8.67 8.49
N TRP A 518 -11.24 -7.91 7.80
CA TRP A 518 -10.17 -8.44 6.97
C TRP A 518 -8.85 -7.73 7.31
N PRO A 519 -7.75 -8.47 7.58
CA PRO A 519 -7.62 -9.93 7.64
C PRO A 519 -8.53 -10.61 8.67
N PRO A 520 -8.82 -11.93 8.53
CA PRO A 520 -9.68 -12.63 9.50
C PRO A 520 -8.98 -12.75 10.86
N LEU A 521 -9.74 -12.60 11.94
CA LEU A 521 -9.20 -12.67 13.32
C LEU A 521 -8.49 -14.01 13.62
N SER A 522 -8.79 -15.08 12.89
CA SER A 522 -8.08 -16.37 13.00
C SER A 522 -6.58 -16.26 12.71
N ALA A 523 -6.14 -15.26 11.94
CA ALA A 523 -4.73 -15.01 11.64
C ALA A 523 -3.98 -14.32 12.80
N LEU A 524 -4.67 -13.80 13.82
CA LEU A 524 -4.07 -13.08 14.93
C LEU A 524 -3.18 -13.98 15.77
N GLN A 525 -1.90 -13.62 15.83
CA GLN A 525 -0.91 -14.20 16.73
C GLN A 525 -0.32 -13.10 17.61
N VAL A 526 -0.68 -13.09 18.89
CA VAL A 526 -0.17 -12.10 19.84
C VAL A 526 1.26 -12.41 20.23
N LYS A 527 2.12 -11.38 20.20
CA LYS A 527 3.50 -11.42 20.72
C LYS A 527 3.72 -10.28 21.69
N LEU A 528 4.64 -10.47 22.63
CA LEU A 528 5.08 -9.41 23.54
C LEU A 528 6.45 -8.92 23.05
N ALA A 529 6.54 -7.67 22.62
CA ALA A 529 7.82 -7.04 22.30
C ALA A 529 8.52 -6.63 23.60
N GLU A 530 9.80 -6.92 23.72
CA GLU A 530 10.61 -6.51 24.88
C GLU A 530 10.84 -4.98 24.89
N PRO A 531 11.22 -4.38 26.03
CA PRO A 531 11.57 -2.97 26.09
C PRO A 531 12.68 -2.63 25.07
N GLY A 532 12.51 -1.54 24.32
CA GLY A 532 13.41 -1.19 23.22
C GLY A 532 13.13 -1.92 21.90
N GLN A 533 12.15 -2.82 21.86
CA GLN A 533 11.69 -3.52 20.65
C GLN A 533 10.29 -3.03 20.23
N SER A 534 10.09 -2.84 18.92
CA SER A 534 8.81 -2.47 18.32
C SER A 534 7.97 -3.70 17.95
N CYS A 535 6.66 -3.51 17.75
CA CYS A 535 5.80 -4.58 17.26
C CYS A 535 6.18 -5.06 15.86
N LYS A 536 6.64 -4.15 14.99
CA LYS A 536 7.24 -4.51 13.70
C LYS A 536 8.39 -5.51 13.86
N GLN A 537 9.34 -5.23 14.76
CA GLN A 537 10.52 -6.07 14.97
C GLN A 537 10.16 -7.45 15.53
N VAL A 538 9.37 -7.52 16.61
CA VAL A 538 9.05 -8.81 17.24
C VAL A 538 8.26 -9.73 16.30
N CYS A 539 7.38 -9.18 15.46
CA CYS A 539 6.68 -9.99 14.46
C CYS A 539 7.65 -10.49 13.39
N GLN A 540 8.51 -9.61 12.86
CA GLN A 540 9.48 -9.95 11.81
C GLN A 540 10.48 -11.03 12.26
N GLU A 541 11.00 -10.95 13.49
CA GLU A 541 11.89 -11.96 14.08
C GLU A 541 11.24 -13.34 14.18
N LYS A 542 9.91 -13.39 14.30
CA LYS A 542 9.12 -14.62 14.35
C LYS A 542 8.63 -15.09 12.99
N GLN A 543 9.14 -14.52 11.88
CA GLN A 543 8.68 -14.80 10.52
C GLN A 543 7.18 -14.51 10.33
N LEU A 544 6.70 -13.48 11.01
CA LEU A 544 5.35 -12.93 10.92
C LEU A 544 5.45 -11.47 10.46
N ILE A 545 4.30 -10.82 10.25
CA ILE A 545 4.21 -9.38 10.03
C ILE A 545 3.23 -8.76 11.03
N CYS A 546 3.51 -7.56 11.52
CA CYS A 546 2.57 -6.85 12.40
C CYS A 546 1.28 -6.51 11.62
N GLU A 547 0.12 -6.74 12.23
CA GLU A 547 -1.19 -6.48 11.63
C GLU A 547 -1.96 -5.43 12.45
N PRO A 548 -1.95 -4.16 12.04
CA PRO A 548 -2.46 -3.06 12.85
C PRO A 548 -3.98 -3.11 13.02
N SER A 549 -4.73 -3.74 12.10
CA SER A 549 -6.18 -3.90 12.21
C SER A 549 -6.60 -4.71 13.45
N PHE A 550 -5.71 -5.52 14.02
CA PHE A 550 -6.00 -6.34 15.18
C PHE A 550 -5.76 -5.66 16.53
N PHE A 551 -5.12 -4.47 16.57
CA PHE A 551 -4.90 -3.78 17.84
C PHE A 551 -6.20 -3.49 18.61
N GLN A 552 -7.30 -3.24 17.89
CA GLN A 552 -8.62 -3.02 18.50
C GLN A 552 -9.13 -4.22 19.32
N HIS A 553 -8.61 -5.43 19.06
CA HIS A 553 -8.94 -6.66 19.79
C HIS A 553 -7.96 -6.96 20.94
N LEU A 554 -7.02 -6.06 21.21
CA LEU A 554 -6.00 -6.20 22.26
C LEU A 554 -6.05 -5.01 23.24
N ASN A 555 -7.21 -4.34 23.34
CA ASN A 555 -7.32 -3.03 23.98
C ASN A 555 -8.26 -2.98 25.21
N LYS A 556 -8.52 -4.13 25.84
CA LYS A 556 -9.25 -4.24 27.12
C LYS A 556 -8.83 -5.48 27.90
N ASP A 557 -8.99 -5.47 29.22
CA ASP A 557 -8.54 -6.56 30.10
C ASP A 557 -9.09 -7.93 29.70
N LYS A 558 -10.40 -7.99 29.40
CA LYS A 558 -11.08 -9.23 29.01
C LYS A 558 -10.51 -9.86 27.73
N ASP A 559 -10.01 -9.04 26.81
CA ASP A 559 -9.42 -9.54 25.57
C ASP A 559 -8.03 -10.14 25.82
N LEU A 560 -7.25 -9.49 26.69
CA LEU A 560 -5.89 -9.89 27.01
C LEU A 560 -5.79 -11.21 27.80
N LEU A 561 -6.82 -11.55 28.58
CA LEU A 561 -6.89 -12.84 29.30
C LEU A 561 -6.76 -14.05 28.37
N LYS A 562 -7.26 -13.93 27.12
CA LYS A 562 -7.17 -14.99 26.10
C LYS A 562 -5.73 -15.28 25.66
N TYR A 563 -4.81 -14.36 25.94
CA TYR A 563 -3.41 -14.41 25.54
C TYR A 563 -2.47 -14.46 26.75
N GLU A 564 -2.98 -14.96 27.90
CA GLU A 564 -2.23 -15.15 29.14
C GLU A 564 -1.65 -13.85 29.73
N VAL A 565 -2.19 -12.69 29.35
CA VAL A 565 -1.83 -11.39 29.92
C VAL A 565 -2.90 -11.00 30.94
N THR A 566 -2.53 -11.03 32.22
CA THR A 566 -3.42 -10.65 33.34
C THR A 566 -3.05 -9.28 33.89
N CYS A 567 -3.94 -8.32 33.74
CA CYS A 567 -3.80 -6.96 34.26
C CYS A 567 -4.36 -6.89 35.69
N GLN A 568 -3.54 -6.51 36.67
CA GLN A 568 -4.01 -6.22 38.04
C GLN A 568 -4.60 -4.82 38.15
N SER A 569 -4.07 -3.88 37.37
CA SER A 569 -4.57 -2.52 37.23
C SER A 569 -4.43 -2.09 35.78
N SER A 570 -5.28 -1.17 35.35
CA SER A 570 -5.29 -0.67 33.97
C SER A 570 -5.50 0.83 33.92
N GLU A 571 -4.87 1.51 32.97
CA GLU A 571 -5.17 2.91 32.64
C GLU A 571 -5.27 3.12 31.12
N MET A 572 -5.73 4.31 30.71
CA MET A 572 -5.88 4.69 29.30
C MET A 572 -4.91 5.82 28.96
N ALA A 573 -4.14 5.66 27.89
CA ALA A 573 -3.22 6.69 27.39
C ALA A 573 -3.42 6.90 25.89
N LYS A 574 -3.20 8.15 25.43
CA LYS A 574 -3.18 8.49 23.99
C LYS A 574 -1.74 8.49 23.50
N ASP A 575 -1.20 7.30 23.22
CA ASP A 575 0.20 7.14 22.83
C ASP A 575 0.37 6.04 21.79
N ILE A 576 1.33 6.16 20.87
CA ILE A 576 1.60 5.14 19.85
C ILE A 576 2.18 3.85 20.42
N LEU A 577 2.67 3.89 21.65
CA LEU A 577 3.39 2.78 22.28
C LEU A 577 2.47 1.81 23.03
N VAL A 578 1.17 2.07 23.09
CA VAL A 578 0.17 1.23 23.78
C VAL A 578 -0.70 0.46 22.78
N PRO A 579 -1.23 -0.75 23.12
CA PRO A 579 -1.27 -1.38 24.44
C PRO A 579 0.10 -1.85 24.95
N SER A 580 0.39 -1.56 26.23
CA SER A 580 1.64 -1.95 26.90
C SER A 580 1.37 -2.67 28.22
N PHE A 581 2.30 -3.52 28.62
CA PHE A 581 2.23 -4.35 29.82
C PHE A 581 3.53 -4.26 30.62
N ASP A 582 3.43 -3.85 31.89
CA ASP A 582 4.51 -3.98 32.86
C ASP A 582 4.43 -5.35 33.55
N PRO A 583 5.36 -6.28 33.28
CA PRO A 583 5.32 -7.60 33.89
C PRO A 583 5.59 -7.58 35.40
N LYS A 584 6.21 -6.52 35.96
CA LYS A 584 6.54 -6.44 37.39
C LYS A 584 5.33 -6.10 38.23
N SER A 585 4.61 -5.05 37.85
CA SER A 585 3.40 -4.58 38.54
C SER A 585 2.11 -5.21 38.01
N LYS A 586 2.19 -5.98 36.92
CA LYS A 586 1.04 -6.48 36.15
C LYS A 586 0.09 -5.33 35.75
N HIS A 587 0.64 -4.16 35.47
CA HIS A 587 -0.11 -2.99 35.05
C HIS A 587 -0.23 -2.93 33.52
N CYS A 588 -1.43 -2.67 33.02
CA CYS A 588 -1.71 -2.53 31.59
C CYS A 588 -2.07 -1.08 31.24
N VAL A 589 -1.49 -0.56 30.16
CA VAL A 589 -1.88 0.74 29.60
C VAL A 589 -2.51 0.50 28.26
N PHE A 590 -3.78 0.90 28.10
CA PHE A 590 -4.56 0.74 26.89
C PHE A 590 -4.63 2.03 26.07
N GLN A 591 -4.95 1.90 24.79
CA GLN A 591 -5.07 2.99 23.84
C GLN A 591 -6.39 3.76 24.04
N GLY A 592 -6.27 5.07 24.28
CA GLY A 592 -7.39 6.02 24.36
C GLY A 592 -7.70 6.76 23.05
N ASP A 593 -6.84 6.64 22.04
CA ASP A 593 -7.08 7.18 20.69
C ASP A 593 -6.72 6.15 19.62
N LEU A 594 -7.75 5.54 19.00
CA LEU A 594 -7.57 4.38 18.12
C LEU A 594 -6.75 4.69 16.87
N LEU A 595 -6.68 5.97 16.46
CA LEU A 595 -5.88 6.40 15.33
C LEU A 595 -4.37 6.38 15.63
N LEU A 596 -3.99 6.19 16.91
CA LEU A 596 -2.60 6.05 17.36
C LEU A 596 -2.13 4.60 17.48
N PHE A 597 -2.96 3.59 17.17
CA PHE A 597 -2.44 2.23 17.07
C PHE A 597 -1.30 2.16 16.05
N SER A 598 -0.18 1.54 16.45
CA SER A 598 1.08 1.62 15.70
C SER A 598 1.94 0.38 15.86
N CYS A 599 2.27 -0.26 14.75
CA CYS A 599 3.30 -1.29 14.68
C CYS A 599 4.70 -0.70 14.93
N ALA A 600 4.94 0.53 14.45
CA ALA A 600 6.15 1.30 14.74
C ALA A 600 6.21 1.76 16.21
N GLY A 601 7.42 2.07 16.68
CA GLY A 601 7.68 2.55 18.04
C GLY A 601 8.03 1.45 19.02
N ALA A 602 9.10 1.64 19.79
CA ALA A 602 9.54 0.75 20.84
C ALA A 602 9.28 1.39 22.20
N HIS A 603 8.65 0.64 23.11
CA HIS A 603 8.40 1.17 24.44
C HIS A 603 9.68 1.07 25.29
N PRO A 604 10.11 2.14 26.00
CA PRO A 604 11.42 2.15 26.67
C PRO A 604 11.48 1.32 27.96
N ARG A 605 10.32 1.02 28.58
CA ARG A 605 10.25 0.38 29.92
C ARG A 605 9.39 -0.90 29.97
N HIS A 606 8.14 -0.80 29.52
CA HIS A 606 7.17 -1.89 29.44
C HIS A 606 7.32 -2.72 28.16
N ARG A 607 6.71 -3.91 28.16
CA ARG A 607 6.53 -4.73 26.96
C ARG A 607 5.36 -4.20 26.14
N ARG A 608 5.46 -4.23 24.82
CA ARG A 608 4.31 -3.91 23.94
C ARG A 608 3.52 -5.18 23.63
N ILE A 609 2.20 -5.08 23.64
CA ILE A 609 1.32 -6.18 23.23
C ILE A 609 1.08 -6.02 21.73
N CYS A 610 1.60 -6.94 20.95
CA CYS A 610 1.75 -6.79 19.50
C CYS A 610 0.89 -7.78 18.73
N PRO A 611 -0.01 -7.30 17.85
CA PRO A 611 -0.72 -8.16 16.92
C PRO A 611 0.18 -8.52 15.74
N CYS A 612 0.47 -9.79 15.57
CA CYS A 612 1.11 -10.31 14.37
C CYS A 612 0.11 -11.15 13.56
N ARG A 613 0.40 -11.35 12.27
CA ARG A 613 -0.23 -12.35 11.42
C ARG A 613 0.81 -13.12 10.61
N ASP A 614 0.42 -14.29 10.13
CA ASP A 614 1.19 -15.00 9.12
C ASP A 614 1.11 -14.29 7.76
N PHE A 615 1.98 -14.71 6.84
CA PHE A 615 1.93 -14.25 5.46
C PHE A 615 2.30 -15.38 4.50
N ILE A 616 1.77 -15.30 3.27
CA ILE A 616 2.14 -16.20 2.18
C ILE A 616 3.57 -15.85 1.75
N LYS A 617 4.48 -16.83 1.74
CA LYS A 617 5.88 -16.60 1.35
C LYS A 617 5.95 -16.03 -0.07
N GLY A 618 6.61 -14.89 -0.23
CA GLY A 618 6.66 -14.16 -1.49
C GLY A 618 5.39 -13.37 -1.83
N GLN A 619 4.43 -13.23 -0.89
CA GLN A 619 3.24 -12.38 -0.97
C GLN A 619 2.90 -11.85 0.43
N VAL A 620 3.76 -10.98 0.97
CA VAL A 620 3.71 -10.59 2.39
C VAL A 620 2.44 -9.81 2.77
N ALA A 621 1.80 -9.19 1.78
CA ALA A 621 0.55 -8.46 1.93
C ALA A 621 -0.64 -9.35 2.37
N LEU A 622 -0.57 -10.67 2.14
CA LEU A 622 -1.69 -11.58 2.36
C LEU A 622 -1.31 -12.66 3.39
N CYS A 623 -2.18 -12.88 4.37
CA CYS A 623 -2.17 -14.09 5.20
C CYS A 623 -2.64 -15.30 4.40
N LYS A 624 -2.43 -16.52 4.92
CA LYS A 624 -2.88 -17.74 4.23
C LYS A 624 -4.40 -17.77 3.98
N ASP A 625 -5.17 -17.22 4.90
CA ASP A 625 -6.65 -17.20 4.86
C ASP A 625 -7.21 -15.87 4.34
N CYS A 626 -6.41 -15.07 3.63
CA CYS A 626 -6.80 -13.71 3.22
C CYS A 626 -7.48 -13.62 1.83
N LEU A 627 -7.63 -14.74 1.11
CA LEU A 627 -8.17 -14.80 -0.26
C LEU A 627 -9.66 -15.16 -0.29
#